data_AF-F1DB63-F1
#
_entry.id   AF-F1DB63-F1
#
_cell.length_a   1.000
_cell.length_b   1.000
_cell.length_c   1.000
_cell.angle_alpha   90.00
_cell.angle_beta   90.00
_cell.angle_gamma   90.00
#
_symmetry.space_group_name_H-M   'P 1'
#
loop_
_entity.id
_entity.type
_entity.pdbx_description
1 polymer ?
#
loop_
_entity_poly.entity_id
_entity_poly.type
_entity_poly.pdbx_seq_one_letter_code
_entity_poly.pdbx_strand_id
1 'polypeptide(L)'
;PPEAKLAFVVRIRGINGIHPRPRKVMQLFRLRQINNGTFIRLNKATIHMLRICEPYVTWGFPNLKSVREMIYKRGFGKIDGQRVALTNNAVIEQALGKFNIICMEDLIH
;
A
#
# COMPACT_ATOMS: atom_id res chain seq x y z
N PRO A 1 -13.82 -13.86 -15.76
CA PRO A 1 -13.59 -12.55 -15.11
C PRO A 1 -12.14 -12.08 -15.35
N PRO A 2 -11.89 -10.78 -15.55
CA PRO A 2 -10.54 -10.26 -15.70
C PRO A 2 -9.74 -10.48 -14.40
N GLU A 3 -8.45 -10.82 -14.53
CA GLU A 3 -7.55 -10.98 -13.38
C GLU A 3 -7.42 -9.66 -12.60
N ALA A 4 -7.39 -9.76 -11.28
CA ALA A 4 -7.23 -8.61 -10.41
C ALA A 4 -5.85 -7.95 -10.61
N LYS A 5 -5.84 -6.63 -10.76
CA LYS A 5 -4.61 -5.84 -11.01
C LYS A 5 -4.00 -5.22 -9.75
N LEU A 6 -4.74 -5.22 -8.65
CA LEU A 6 -4.38 -4.58 -7.39
C LEU A 6 -4.58 -5.56 -6.23
N ALA A 7 -3.58 -5.68 -5.36
CA ALA A 7 -3.70 -6.35 -4.07
C ALA A 7 -3.51 -5.36 -2.94
N PHE A 8 -4.20 -5.61 -1.83
CA PHE A 8 -3.89 -5.00 -0.55
C PHE A 8 -3.19 -6.04 0.34
N VAL A 9 -2.04 -5.67 0.90
CA VAL A 9 -1.16 -6.58 1.64
C VAL A 9 -0.96 -6.04 3.04
N VAL A 10 -1.22 -6.86 4.05
CA VAL A 10 -1.07 -6.52 5.48
C VAL A 10 -0.08 -7.46 6.13
N ARG A 11 0.85 -6.90 6.90
CA ARG A 11 1.80 -7.69 7.69
C ARG A 11 1.16 -8.19 8.98
N ILE A 12 1.19 -9.51 9.19
CA ILE A 12 0.55 -10.17 10.34
C ILE A 12 1.54 -10.68 11.40
N ARG A 13 2.84 -10.78 11.07
CA ARG A 13 3.90 -11.24 11.99
C ARG A 13 4.87 -10.13 12.38
N GLY A 14 5.42 -10.21 13.59
CA GLY A 14 6.45 -9.31 14.12
C GLY A 14 7.80 -9.38 13.39
N ILE A 15 8.83 -8.68 13.88
CA ILE A 15 10.14 -8.53 13.21
C ILE A 15 11.19 -9.60 13.57
N ASN A 16 11.00 -10.33 14.67
CA ASN A 16 12.00 -11.23 15.23
C ASN A 16 12.04 -12.57 14.49
N GLY A 17 13.23 -13.13 14.30
CA GLY A 17 13.42 -14.48 13.76
C GLY A 17 13.06 -14.67 12.28
N ILE A 18 12.92 -13.59 11.51
CA ILE A 18 12.60 -13.68 10.07
C ILE A 18 13.86 -13.89 9.25
N HIS A 19 13.84 -14.89 8.37
CA HIS A 19 14.89 -15.15 7.41
C HIS A 19 15.19 -13.91 6.53
N PRO A 20 16.47 -13.62 6.19
CA PRO A 20 16.83 -12.39 5.46
C PRO A 20 16.07 -12.15 4.16
N ARG A 21 15.74 -13.21 3.42
CA ARG A 21 15.06 -13.13 2.12
C ARG A 21 13.59 -12.62 2.22
N PRO A 22 12.68 -13.25 2.98
CA PRO A 22 11.35 -12.68 3.25
C PRO A 22 11.39 -11.30 3.92
N ARG A 23 12.38 -11.07 4.81
CA ARG A 23 12.57 -9.76 5.46
C ARG A 23 12.85 -8.66 4.43
N LYS A 24 13.71 -8.92 3.45
CA LYS A 24 14.03 -7.95 2.39
C LYS A 24 12.82 -7.66 1.50
N VAL A 25 12.05 -8.70 1.15
CA VAL A 25 10.80 -8.52 0.37
C VAL A 25 9.81 -7.62 1.11
N MET A 26 9.55 -7.86 2.39
CA MET A 26 8.65 -7.01 3.18
C MET A 26 9.17 -5.56 3.29
N GLN A 27 10.49 -5.36 3.38
CA GLN A 27 11.08 -4.01 3.37
C GLN A 27 10.85 -3.29 2.04
N LEU A 28 10.96 -3.99 0.91
CA LEU A 28 10.67 -3.43 -0.43
C LEU A 28 9.19 -3.03 -0.56
N PHE A 29 8.28 -3.83 0.02
CA PHE A 29 6.87 -3.49 0.12
C PHE A 29 6.55 -2.45 1.21
N ARG A 30 7.56 -1.92 1.91
CA ARG A 30 7.39 -0.95 3.02
C ARG A 30 6.60 -1.49 4.23
N LEU A 31 6.48 -2.81 4.36
CA LEU A 31 5.83 -3.52 5.46
C LEU A 31 6.81 -3.73 6.63
N ARG A 32 7.20 -2.63 7.30
CA ARG A 32 8.25 -2.65 8.34
C ARG A 32 7.76 -3.07 9.73
N GLN A 33 6.49 -2.81 10.05
CA GLN A 33 5.87 -3.09 11.34
C GLN A 33 4.64 -3.99 11.17
N ILE A 34 4.22 -4.67 12.24
CA ILE A 34 2.97 -5.43 12.25
C ILE A 34 1.78 -4.48 12.02
N ASN A 35 0.73 -4.96 11.37
CA ASN A 35 -0.46 -4.20 10.99
C ASN A 35 -0.22 -3.05 9.99
N ASN A 36 0.98 -2.95 9.41
CA ASN A 36 1.18 -2.10 8.24
C ASN A 36 0.50 -2.73 7.04
N GLY A 37 -0.13 -1.88 6.24
CA GLY A 37 -0.75 -2.26 4.97
C GLY A 37 -0.26 -1.41 3.80
N THR A 38 -0.13 -2.02 2.62
CA THR A 38 0.16 -1.30 1.38
C THR A 38 -0.66 -1.86 0.22
N PHE A 39 -1.00 -0.99 -0.73
CA PHE A 39 -1.47 -1.41 -2.05
C PHE A 39 -0.27 -1.81 -2.92
N ILE A 40 -0.42 -2.88 -3.69
CA ILE A 40 0.60 -3.41 -4.60
C ILE A 40 -0.06 -3.74 -5.94
N ARG A 41 0.52 -3.21 -7.03
CA ARG A 41 0.15 -3.61 -8.39
C ARG A 41 0.60 -5.04 -8.67
N LEU A 42 -0.31 -5.87 -9.13
CA LEU A 42 -0.04 -7.27 -9.42
C LEU A 42 0.59 -7.42 -10.80
N ASN A 43 1.71 -8.13 -10.82
CA ASN A 43 2.41 -8.60 -12.00
C ASN A 43 3.16 -9.89 -11.61
N LYS A 44 3.77 -10.57 -12.58
CA LYS A 44 4.48 -11.84 -12.35
C LYS A 44 5.56 -11.73 -11.25
N ALA A 45 6.28 -10.61 -11.21
CA ALA A 45 7.35 -10.39 -10.23
C ALA A 45 6.80 -10.14 -8.82
N THR A 46 5.77 -9.29 -8.67
CA THR A 46 5.17 -8.98 -7.37
C THR A 46 4.45 -10.19 -6.79
N ILE A 47 3.81 -11.02 -7.62
CA ILE A 47 3.22 -12.30 -7.18
C ILE A 47 4.31 -13.25 -6.66
N HIS A 48 5.44 -13.37 -7.36
CA HIS A 48 6.53 -14.22 -6.89
C HIS A 48 7.13 -13.71 -5.57
N MET A 49 7.29 -12.39 -5.43
CA MET A 49 7.70 -11.77 -4.18
C MET A 49 6.70 -12.04 -3.04
N LEU A 50 5.39 -11.93 -3.31
CA LEU A 50 4.35 -12.23 -2.33
C LEU A 50 4.42 -13.68 -1.84
N ARG A 51 4.66 -14.65 -2.73
CA ARG A 51 4.87 -16.06 -2.36
C ARG A 51 6.07 -16.26 -1.42
N ILE A 52 7.13 -15.47 -1.57
CA ILE A 52 8.31 -15.54 -0.67
C ILE A 52 7.96 -15.06 0.75
N CYS A 53 7.10 -14.06 0.90
CA CYS A 53 6.74 -13.49 2.20
C CYS A 53 5.37 -13.97 2.74
N GLU A 54 4.71 -14.89 2.06
CA GLU A 54 3.36 -15.40 2.35
C GLU A 54 3.14 -15.81 3.82
N PRO A 55 4.09 -16.46 4.52
CA PRO A 55 3.88 -16.82 5.94
C PRO A 55 3.79 -15.61 6.91
N TYR A 56 4.20 -14.42 6.46
CA TYR A 56 4.31 -13.22 7.29
C TYR A 56 3.28 -12.14 6.95
N VAL A 57 2.56 -12.30 5.84
CA VAL A 57 1.59 -11.32 5.32
C VAL A 57 0.28 -12.01 4.96
N THR A 58 -0.83 -11.31 5.11
CA THR A 58 -2.08 -11.67 4.44
C THR A 58 -2.33 -10.69 3.32
N TRP A 59 -2.89 -11.15 2.20
CA TRP A 59 -3.18 -10.28 1.07
C TRP A 59 -4.39 -10.76 0.29
N GLY A 60 -5.05 -9.82 -0.37
CA GLY A 60 -6.23 -10.09 -1.19
C GLY A 60 -6.57 -8.91 -2.08
N PHE A 61 -7.63 -9.05 -2.86
CA PHE A 61 -8.08 -8.02 -3.79
C PHE A 61 -9.07 -7.09 -3.09
N PRO A 62 -8.75 -5.81 -2.89
CA PRO A 62 -9.67 -4.87 -2.27
C PRO A 62 -10.80 -4.53 -3.26
N ASN A 63 -11.99 -4.25 -2.73
CA ASN A 63 -13.06 -3.62 -3.50
C ASN A 63 -12.98 -2.09 -3.39
N LEU A 64 -13.72 -1.38 -4.25
CA LEU A 64 -13.71 0.09 -4.28
C LEU A 64 -14.08 0.72 -2.93
N LYS A 65 -15.04 0.14 -2.21
CA LYS A 65 -15.46 0.60 -0.87
C LYS A 65 -14.29 0.50 0.12
N SER A 66 -13.57 -0.62 0.14
CA SER A 66 -12.41 -0.81 1.00
C SER A 66 -11.28 0.17 0.69
N VAL A 67 -10.98 0.42 -0.60
CA VAL A 67 -9.97 1.41 -1.00
C VAL A 67 -10.36 2.80 -0.52
N ARG A 68 -11.60 3.21 -0.78
CA ARG A 68 -12.15 4.50 -0.35
C ARG A 68 -12.05 4.67 1.17
N GLU A 69 -12.63 3.76 1.94
CA GLU A 69 -12.64 3.86 3.41
C GLU A 69 -11.23 3.91 4.00
N MET A 70 -10.30 3.16 3.42
CA MET A 70 -8.90 3.19 3.83
C MET A 70 -8.23 4.53 3.57
N ILE A 71 -8.39 5.10 2.37
CA ILE A 71 -7.78 6.38 2.02
C ILE A 71 -8.38 7.50 2.87
N TYR A 72 -9.70 7.53 3.06
CA TYR A 72 -10.35 8.54 3.89
C TYR A 72 -10.01 8.42 5.39
N LYS A 73 -10.01 7.20 5.96
CA LYS A 73 -9.81 7.01 7.41
C LYS A 73 -8.34 6.91 7.82
N ARG A 74 -7.48 6.39 6.93
CA ARG A 74 -6.08 6.03 7.24
C ARG A 74 -5.09 6.55 6.18
N GLY A 75 -5.52 7.42 5.27
CA GLY A 75 -4.66 8.01 4.25
C GLY A 75 -3.70 9.04 4.85
N PHE A 76 -2.41 8.81 4.63
CA PHE A 76 -1.37 9.77 4.93
C PHE A 76 -0.50 9.96 3.68
N GLY A 77 -0.24 11.22 3.34
CA GLY A 77 0.72 11.60 2.31
C GLY A 77 2.14 11.62 2.87
N LYS A 78 3.12 11.42 1.99
CA LYS A 78 4.53 11.68 2.28
C LYS A 78 4.95 12.94 1.54
N ILE A 79 5.09 14.05 2.25
CA ILE A 79 5.43 15.37 1.70
C ILE A 79 6.72 15.82 2.37
N ASP A 80 7.74 16.11 1.57
CA ASP A 80 9.08 16.50 2.04
C ASP A 80 9.66 15.56 3.11
N GLY A 81 9.37 14.26 2.96
CA GLY A 81 9.82 13.23 3.90
C GLY A 81 8.93 13.04 5.13
N GLN A 82 8.01 13.97 5.40
CA GLN A 82 7.12 13.94 6.55
C GLN A 82 5.80 13.21 6.26
N ARG A 83 5.21 12.62 7.29
CA ARG A 83 3.91 11.94 7.23
C ARG A 83 2.81 12.94 7.55
N VAL A 84 2.03 13.33 6.55
CA VAL A 84 0.98 14.35 6.65
C VAL A 84 -0.39 13.70 6.46
N ALA A 85 -1.37 14.04 7.29
CA ALA A 85 -2.74 13.55 7.14
C ALA A 85 -3.40 14.15 5.88
N LEU A 86 -4.14 13.34 5.12
CA LEU A 86 -4.84 13.81 3.91
C LEU A 86 -6.18 14.45 4.29
N THR A 87 -6.15 15.67 4.84
CA THR A 87 -7.35 16.39 5.30
C THR A 87 -7.94 17.34 4.26
N ASN A 88 -7.13 17.81 3.29
CA ASN A 88 -7.54 18.75 2.26
C ASN A 88 -6.93 18.33 0.90
N ASN A 89 -7.67 18.54 -0.19
CA ASN A 89 -7.23 18.30 -1.56
C ASN A 89 -6.00 19.15 -1.94
N ALA A 90 -5.82 20.34 -1.36
CA ALA A 90 -4.64 21.17 -1.60
C ALA A 90 -3.32 20.42 -1.32
N VAL A 91 -3.32 19.54 -0.31
CA VAL A 91 -2.17 18.70 0.06
C VAL A 91 -1.85 17.67 -1.04
N ILE A 92 -2.87 17.18 -1.73
CA ILE A 92 -2.76 16.21 -2.83
C ILE A 92 -2.32 16.94 -4.10
N GLU A 93 -3.00 18.03 -4.45
CA GLU A 93 -2.72 18.84 -5.63
C GLU A 93 -1.29 19.39 -5.63
N GLN A 94 -0.81 19.89 -4.49
CA GLN A 94 0.57 20.39 -4.38
C GLN A 94 1.61 19.30 -4.69
N ALA A 95 1.35 18.05 -4.27
CA ALA A 95 2.30 16.95 -4.43
C ALA A 95 2.16 16.22 -5.79
N LEU A 96 0.93 16.09 -6.28
CA LEU A 96 0.57 15.20 -7.40
C LEU A 96 -0.15 15.91 -8.55
N GLY A 97 -0.42 17.21 -8.48
CA GLY A 97 -1.14 17.96 -9.51
C GLY A 97 -0.48 17.90 -10.89
N LYS A 98 0.85 17.78 -10.94
CA LYS A 98 1.60 17.54 -12.19
C LYS A 98 1.27 16.22 -12.90
N PHE A 99 0.68 15.26 -12.19
CA PHE A 99 0.20 13.98 -12.73
C PHE A 99 -1.31 13.99 -12.97
N ASN A 100 -1.95 15.17 -12.93
CA ASN A 100 -3.40 15.34 -13.04
C ASN A 100 -4.18 14.62 -11.92
N ILE A 101 -3.62 14.58 -10.71
CA ILE A 101 -4.27 14.08 -9.50
C ILE A 101 -4.47 15.28 -8.57
N ILE A 102 -5.70 15.75 -8.45
CA ILE A 102 -6.02 17.04 -7.82
C ILE A 102 -6.76 16.81 -6.50
N CYS A 103 -7.59 15.78 -6.41
CA CYS A 103 -8.41 15.51 -5.23
C CYS A 103 -8.28 14.07 -4.70
N MET A 104 -8.92 13.80 -3.56
CA MET A 104 -8.98 12.44 -3.00
C MET A 104 -9.65 11.42 -3.92
N GLU A 105 -10.66 11.80 -4.70
CA GLU A 105 -11.32 10.87 -5.62
C GLU A 105 -10.39 10.49 -6.79
N ASP A 106 -9.58 11.42 -7.30
CA ASP A 106 -8.57 11.11 -8.33
C ASP A 106 -7.52 10.11 -7.83
N LEU A 107 -7.23 10.12 -6.52
CA LEU A 107 -6.30 9.17 -5.90
C LEU A 107 -6.94 7.77 -5.72
N ILE A 108 -8.26 7.70 -5.56
CA ILE A 108 -9.01 6.45 -5.39
C ILE A 108 -9.28 5.77 -6.74
N HIS A 109 -9.42 6.55 -7.81
CA HIS A 109 -9.70 6.09 -9.17
C HIS A 109 -8.53 5.28 -9.78
#